data_AF-A0A4D4LCD4-F1
#
_entry.id   AF-A0A4D4LCD4-F1
#
_cell.length_a   1.000
_cell.length_b   1.000
_cell.length_c   1.000
_cell.angle_alpha   90.00
_cell.angle_beta   90.00
_cell.angle_gamma   90.00
#
_symmetry.space_group_name_H-M   'P 1'
#
loop_
_entity.id
_entity.type
_entity.pdbx_description
1 polymer ?
#
loop_
_entity_poly.entity_id
_entity_poly.type
_entity_poly.pdbx_seq_one_letter_code
_entity_poly.pdbx_strand_id
1 'polypeptide(L)'
;MIAACPDDFFGHFLDLWTGDPRAIPAEIRAAYLDACRAAVPSIVADYRASAGVDVDHDRADRDGGRRLTMPLTVIQQDWGAALGYDAAALWRAWADDLEHHTVGYGHFMAEEAPADIAKALRELLAR
;
A
#
# COMPACT_ATOMS: atom_id res chain seq x y z
N MET A 1 -6.01 18.76 14.47
CA MET A 1 -6.16 17.46 15.15
C MET A 1 -4.90 16.62 14.97
N ILE A 2 -4.57 16.13 13.77
CA ILE A 2 -3.34 15.33 13.53
C ILE A 2 -2.06 16.08 13.96
N ALA A 3 -1.90 17.34 13.54
CA ALA A 3 -0.71 18.14 13.89
C ALA A 3 -0.54 18.40 15.41
N ALA A 4 -1.58 18.20 16.23
CA ALA A 4 -1.50 18.39 17.68
C ALA A 4 -0.96 17.14 18.40
N CYS A 5 -1.11 15.95 17.80
CA CYS A 5 -0.65 14.67 18.34
C CYS A 5 -0.16 13.72 17.21
N PRO A 6 0.81 14.15 16.38
CA PRO A 6 1.19 13.41 15.18
C PRO A 6 1.74 12.02 15.51
N ASP A 7 2.51 11.89 16.59
CA ASP A 7 3.12 10.59 16.95
C ASP A 7 2.09 9.58 17.43
N ASP A 8 1.14 10.02 18.26
CA ASP A 8 0.06 9.16 18.72
C ASP A 8 -0.80 8.72 17.54
N PHE A 9 -1.09 9.66 16.62
CA PHE A 9 -1.89 9.39 15.43
C PHE A 9 -1.21 8.40 14.48
N PHE A 10 0.04 8.66 14.07
CA PHE A 10 0.75 7.77 13.13
C PHE A 10 1.23 6.49 13.79
N GLY A 11 1.66 6.57 15.06
CA GLY A 11 2.08 5.41 15.86
C GLY A 11 0.94 4.41 16.04
N HIS A 12 -0.30 4.87 16.18
CA HIS A 12 -1.47 3.98 16.22
C HIS A 12 -1.57 3.08 14.99
N PHE A 13 -1.31 3.60 13.79
CA PHE A 13 -1.35 2.80 12.55
C PHE A 13 -0.15 1.86 12.43
N LEU A 14 1.05 2.31 12.83
CA LEU A 14 2.22 1.44 12.92
C LEU A 14 1.95 0.24 13.85
N ASP A 15 1.22 0.45 14.94
CA ASP A 15 0.89 -0.63 15.90
C ASP A 15 -0.25 -1.52 15.41
N LEU A 16 -1.29 -0.92 14.82
CA LEU A 16 -2.50 -1.64 14.42
C LEU A 16 -2.29 -2.48 13.15
N TRP A 17 -1.47 -1.99 12.21
CA TRP A 17 -1.34 -2.60 10.89
C TRP A 17 -0.14 -3.53 10.76
N THR A 18 0.77 -3.56 11.74
CA THR A 18 1.90 -4.50 11.76
C THR A 18 1.48 -5.83 12.39
N GLY A 19 1.78 -6.95 11.72
CA GLY A 19 1.51 -8.30 12.25
C GLY A 19 2.49 -8.73 13.34
N ASP A 20 3.79 -8.45 13.15
CA ASP A 20 4.84 -8.67 14.16
C ASP A 20 5.44 -7.33 14.62
N PRO A 21 5.22 -6.87 15.86
CA PRO A 21 5.78 -5.60 16.37
C PRO A 21 7.31 -5.50 16.27
N ARG A 22 8.02 -6.62 16.18
CA ARG A 22 9.49 -6.63 16.02
C ARG A 22 9.94 -6.28 14.59
N ALA A 23 9.02 -6.28 13.63
CA ALA A 23 9.30 -5.88 12.25
C ALA A 23 9.58 -4.38 12.11
N ILE A 24 9.12 -3.57 13.06
CA ILE A 24 9.41 -2.13 13.11
C ILE A 24 10.20 -1.82 14.40
N PRO A 25 11.52 -2.05 14.42
CA PRO A 25 12.38 -1.68 15.54
C PRO A 25 12.27 -0.19 15.92
N ALA A 26 12.68 0.15 17.14
CA ALA A 26 12.50 1.49 17.70
C ALA A 26 13.12 2.61 16.83
N GLU A 27 14.27 2.36 16.23
CA GLU A 27 14.96 3.29 15.33
C GLU A 27 14.20 3.50 14.01
N ILE A 28 13.60 2.45 13.46
CA ILE A 28 12.79 2.52 12.23
C ILE A 28 11.47 3.23 12.53
N ARG A 29 10.85 2.91 13.68
CA ARG A 29 9.65 3.61 14.16
C ARG A 29 9.90 5.10 14.32
N ALA A 30 11.00 5.49 14.97
CA ALA A 30 11.36 6.88 15.16
C ALA A 30 11.51 7.61 13.82
N ALA A 31 12.17 6.98 12.84
CA ALA A 31 12.31 7.54 11.49
C ALA A 31 10.95 7.77 10.79
N TYR A 32 10.03 6.80 10.89
CA TYR A 32 8.65 6.96 10.37
C TYR A 32 7.92 8.13 11.05
N LEU A 33 7.95 8.21 12.38
CA LEU A 33 7.24 9.25 13.13
C LEU A 33 7.81 10.64 12.83
N ASP A 34 9.14 10.78 12.76
CA ASP A 34 9.78 12.06 12.43
C ASP A 34 9.42 12.52 11.01
N ALA A 35 9.47 11.62 10.03
CA ALA A 35 9.08 11.92 8.65
C ALA A 35 7.60 12.31 8.56
N CYS A 36 6.69 11.52 9.14
CA CYS A 36 5.26 11.79 9.08
C CYS A 36 4.87 13.08 9.81
N ARG A 37 5.50 13.38 10.95
CA ARG A 37 5.31 14.65 11.68
C ARG A 37 5.65 15.86 10.80
N ALA A 38 6.78 15.80 10.09
CA ALA A 38 7.19 16.87 9.20
C ALA A 38 6.31 17.00 7.94
N ALA A 39 5.59 15.94 7.58
CA ALA A 39 4.82 15.82 6.35
C ALA A 39 3.30 15.89 6.53
N VAL A 40 2.78 16.25 7.71
CA VAL A 40 1.32 16.28 7.97
C VAL A 40 0.53 17.05 6.89
N PRO A 41 0.94 18.26 6.44
CA PRO A 41 0.20 18.98 5.40
C PRO A 41 0.13 18.23 4.06
N SER A 42 1.23 17.57 3.64
CA SER A 42 1.28 16.82 2.39
C SER A 42 0.50 15.51 2.48
N ILE A 43 0.62 14.76 3.58
CA ILE A 43 -0.16 13.53 3.82
C ILE A 43 -1.66 13.84 3.79
N VAL A 44 -2.09 14.94 4.44
CA VAL A 44 -3.51 15.31 4.40
C VAL A 44 -3.94 15.77 2.99
N ALA A 45 -3.06 16.40 2.22
CA ALA A 45 -3.35 16.76 0.83
C ALA A 45 -3.48 15.53 -0.07
N ASP A 46 -2.64 14.51 0.12
CA ASP A 46 -2.69 13.22 -0.55
C ASP A 46 -4.05 12.54 -0.35
N TYR A 47 -4.49 12.39 0.91
CA TYR A 47 -5.83 11.84 1.20
C TYR A 47 -6.99 12.65 0.62
N ARG A 48 -6.85 13.97 0.44
CA ARG A 48 -7.87 14.78 -0.26
C ARG A 48 -7.86 14.52 -1.76
N ALA A 49 -6.69 14.32 -2.37
CA ALA A 49 -6.58 13.97 -3.78
C ALA A 49 -7.21 12.59 -4.05
N SER A 50 -6.95 11.61 -3.18
CA SER A 50 -7.50 10.25 -3.31
C SER A 50 -9.02 10.18 -3.12
N ALA A 51 -9.62 11.17 -2.47
CA ALA A 51 -11.07 11.32 -2.37
C ALA A 51 -11.69 12.19 -3.49
N GLY A 52 -10.89 12.67 -4.43
CA GLY A 52 -11.30 13.61 -5.47
C GLY A 52 -10.60 13.33 -6.80
N VAL A 53 -9.55 14.11 -7.10
CA VAL A 53 -8.92 14.15 -8.43
C VAL A 53 -8.37 12.79 -8.88
N ASP A 54 -7.87 11.95 -7.97
CA ASP A 54 -7.36 10.62 -8.34
C ASP A 54 -8.49 9.72 -8.86
N VAL A 55 -9.68 9.82 -8.26
CA VAL A 55 -10.87 9.08 -8.72
C VAL A 55 -11.32 9.56 -10.10
N ASP A 56 -11.23 10.87 -10.36
CA ASP A 56 -11.57 11.43 -11.67
C ASP A 56 -10.59 10.96 -12.75
N HIS A 57 -9.30 10.89 -12.43
CA HIS A 57 -8.28 10.33 -13.32
C HIS A 57 -8.51 8.85 -13.59
N ASP A 58 -8.73 8.03 -12.56
CA ASP A 58 -9.00 6.60 -12.69
C ASP A 58 -10.27 6.35 -13.53
N ARG A 59 -11.34 7.13 -13.33
CA ARG A 59 -12.56 7.04 -14.15
C ARG A 59 -12.29 7.38 -15.61
N ALA A 60 -11.53 8.44 -15.87
CA ALA A 60 -11.19 8.82 -17.24
C ALA A 60 -10.34 7.75 -17.95
N ASP A 61 -9.45 7.06 -17.23
CA ASP A 61 -8.72 5.89 -17.74
C ASP A 61 -9.68 4.73 -18.04
N ARG A 62 -10.60 4.47 -17.12
CA ARG A 62 -11.60 3.40 -17.25
C ARG A 62 -12.53 3.60 -18.44
N ASP A 63 -13.10 4.80 -18.58
CA ASP A 63 -13.98 5.18 -19.69
C ASP A 63 -13.24 5.19 -21.03
N GLY A 64 -11.95 5.53 -20.99
CA GLY A 64 -11.07 5.47 -22.16
C GLY A 64 -10.55 4.06 -22.49
N GLY A 65 -10.90 3.04 -21.71
CA GLY A 65 -10.40 1.68 -21.88
C GLY A 65 -8.87 1.54 -21.70
N ARG A 66 -8.23 2.48 -21.00
CA ARG A 66 -6.79 2.45 -20.75
C ARG A 66 -6.45 1.35 -19.74
N ARG A 67 -5.34 0.66 -20.00
CA ARG A 67 -4.84 -0.47 -19.20
C ARG A 67 -3.32 -0.39 -19.11
N LEU A 68 -2.78 -0.95 -18.04
CA LEU A 68 -1.35 -1.13 -17.83
C LEU A 68 -0.84 -2.21 -18.80
N THR A 69 0.07 -1.83 -19.70
CA THR A 69 0.57 -2.70 -20.79
C THR A 69 1.86 -3.43 -20.45
N MET A 70 2.49 -3.09 -19.33
CA MET A 70 3.69 -3.75 -18.79
C MET A 70 3.30 -4.93 -17.88
N PRO A 71 4.23 -5.86 -17.61
CA PRO A 71 4.06 -6.85 -16.55
C PRO A 71 3.69 -6.19 -15.22
N LEU A 72 2.65 -6.70 -14.57
CA LEU A 72 2.19 -6.23 -13.26
C LEU A 72 2.25 -7.37 -12.24
N THR A 73 2.88 -7.10 -11.09
CA THR A 73 2.82 -7.97 -9.91
C THR A 73 2.17 -7.20 -8.76
N VAL A 74 1.12 -7.77 -8.18
CA VAL A 74 0.42 -7.24 -7.01
C VAL A 74 0.64 -8.16 -5.83
N ILE A 75 1.13 -7.60 -4.72
CA ILE A 75 1.30 -8.29 -3.45
C ILE A 75 0.46 -7.54 -2.41
N GLN A 76 -0.47 -8.22 -1.76
CA GLN A 76 -1.38 -7.59 -0.81
C GLN A 76 -1.86 -8.55 0.27
N GLN A 77 -2.39 -8.02 1.37
CA GLN A 77 -3.14 -8.83 2.33
C GLN A 77 -4.41 -9.38 1.66
N ASP A 78 -4.96 -10.47 2.19
CA ASP A 78 -6.17 -11.10 1.64
C ASP A 78 -7.46 -10.37 2.05
N TRP A 79 -7.54 -9.08 1.69
CA TRP A 79 -8.74 -8.26 1.88
C TRP A 79 -9.94 -8.78 1.08
N GLY A 80 -9.68 -9.48 -0.03
CA GLY A 80 -10.71 -10.13 -0.83
C GLY A 80 -11.48 -11.16 -0.01
N ALA A 81 -10.77 -12.06 0.68
CA ALA A 81 -11.38 -13.00 1.61
C ALA A 81 -12.01 -12.28 2.82
N ALA A 82 -11.36 -11.24 3.36
CA ALA A 82 -11.85 -10.56 4.56
C ALA A 82 -13.13 -9.73 4.33
N LEU A 83 -13.29 -9.13 3.13
CA LEU A 83 -14.37 -8.20 2.80
C LEU A 83 -15.35 -8.75 1.75
N GLY A 84 -15.09 -9.96 1.22
CA GLY A 84 -16.00 -10.66 0.31
C GLY A 84 -15.98 -10.16 -1.13
N TYR A 85 -14.80 -9.91 -1.70
CA TYR A 85 -14.63 -9.55 -3.11
C TYR A 85 -13.46 -10.27 -3.78
N ASP A 86 -13.48 -10.39 -5.10
CA ASP A 86 -12.35 -10.93 -5.88
C ASP A 86 -11.32 -9.83 -6.14
N ALA A 87 -10.29 -9.76 -5.29
CA ALA A 87 -9.25 -8.76 -5.43
C ALA A 87 -8.42 -8.91 -6.71
N ALA A 88 -8.20 -10.14 -7.18
CA ALA A 88 -7.48 -10.38 -8.42
C ALA A 88 -8.30 -9.90 -9.63
N ALA A 89 -9.62 -10.09 -9.62
CA ALA A 89 -10.50 -9.56 -10.68
C ALA A 89 -10.48 -8.02 -10.75
N LEU A 90 -10.40 -7.32 -9.61
CA LEU A 90 -10.25 -5.86 -9.60
C LEU A 90 -8.97 -5.41 -10.31
N TRP A 91 -7.85 -6.11 -10.11
CA TRP A 91 -6.60 -5.80 -10.80
C TRP A 91 -6.58 -6.26 -12.26
N ARG A 92 -7.20 -7.39 -12.60
CA ARG A 92 -7.35 -7.86 -14.00
C ARG A 92 -8.12 -6.86 -14.86
N ALA A 93 -9.01 -6.07 -14.27
CA ALA A 93 -9.66 -4.98 -14.97
C ALA A 93 -8.65 -3.93 -15.49
N TRP A 94 -7.51 -3.76 -14.84
CA TRP A 94 -6.50 -2.74 -15.16
C TRP A 94 -5.30 -3.27 -15.95
N ALA A 95 -5.01 -4.56 -15.90
CA ALA A 95 -3.87 -5.17 -16.58
C ALA A 95 -4.20 -6.57 -17.12
N ASP A 96 -3.66 -6.93 -18.27
CA ASP A 96 -3.76 -8.30 -18.81
C ASP A 96 -2.67 -9.22 -18.26
N ASP A 97 -1.45 -8.70 -18.12
CA ASP A 97 -0.28 -9.46 -17.66
C ASP A 97 -0.08 -9.36 -16.14
N LEU A 98 -1.03 -9.93 -15.39
CA LEU A 98 -1.11 -9.85 -13.93
C LEU A 98 -0.62 -11.13 -13.23
N GLU A 99 0.34 -10.96 -12.33
CA GLU A 99 0.60 -11.88 -11.22
C GLU A 99 0.06 -11.28 -9.93
N HIS A 100 -0.81 -12.01 -9.23
CA HIS A 100 -1.44 -11.55 -7.98
C HIS A 100 -1.14 -12.54 -6.86
N HIS A 101 -0.60 -12.02 -5.75
CA HIS A 101 -0.22 -12.79 -4.58
C HIS A 101 -0.85 -12.19 -3.33
N THR A 102 -1.43 -13.06 -2.52
CA THR A 102 -1.86 -12.72 -1.17
C THR A 102 -0.83 -13.18 -0.14
N VAL A 103 -0.69 -12.42 0.94
CA VAL A 103 0.32 -12.65 1.97
C VAL A 103 -0.28 -12.68 3.37
N GLY A 104 0.43 -13.34 4.30
CA GLY A 104 0.00 -13.51 5.70
C GLY A 104 0.62 -12.52 6.70
N TYR A 105 1.50 -11.62 6.25
CA TYR A 105 2.06 -10.55 7.08
C TYR A 105 1.19 -9.30 7.05
N GLY A 106 1.45 -8.36 7.95
CA GLY A 106 0.73 -7.09 8.06
C GLY A 106 0.95 -6.14 6.88
N HIS A 107 0.49 -4.90 7.05
CA HIS A 107 0.51 -3.88 5.99
C HIS A 107 1.93 -3.45 5.61
N PHE A 108 2.85 -3.44 6.58
CA PHE A 108 4.26 -3.06 6.41
C PHE A 108 5.08 -4.25 5.89
N MET A 109 4.73 -4.70 4.69
CA MET A 109 5.26 -5.94 4.10
C MET A 109 6.77 -5.93 3.89
N ALA A 110 7.32 -4.75 3.58
CA ALA A 110 8.76 -4.58 3.38
C ALA A 110 9.53 -4.71 4.71
N GLU A 111 8.91 -4.34 5.82
CA GLU A 111 9.42 -4.49 7.17
C GLU A 111 9.22 -5.92 7.69
N GLU A 112 8.05 -6.52 7.47
CA GLU A 112 7.70 -7.83 8.02
C GLU A 112 8.31 -9.01 7.26
N ALA A 113 8.41 -8.91 5.92
CA ALA A 113 8.94 -9.96 5.07
C ALA A 113 9.85 -9.40 3.96
N PRO A 114 10.94 -8.69 4.31
CA PRO A 114 11.82 -8.04 3.35
C PRO A 114 12.39 -9.00 2.30
N ALA A 115 12.70 -10.24 2.70
CA ALA A 115 13.25 -11.25 1.79
C ALA A 115 12.23 -11.67 0.72
N ASP A 116 10.97 -11.84 1.10
CA ASP A 116 9.89 -12.24 0.19
C ASP A 116 9.56 -11.10 -0.79
N ILE A 117 9.46 -9.87 -0.29
CA ILE A 117 9.22 -8.68 -1.13
C ILE A 117 10.39 -8.46 -2.09
N ALA A 118 11.64 -8.55 -1.62
CA ALA A 118 12.80 -8.41 -2.49
C ALA A 118 12.90 -9.52 -3.54
N LYS A 119 12.44 -10.74 -3.22
CA LYS A 119 12.35 -11.83 -4.19
C LYS A 119 11.31 -11.52 -5.28
N ALA A 120 10.10 -11.13 -4.89
CA ALA A 120 9.03 -10.82 -5.84
C ALA A 120 9.41 -9.65 -6.78
N LEU A 121 10.11 -8.63 -6.27
CA LEU A 121 10.66 -7.55 -7.11
C LEU A 121 11.67 -8.07 -8.14
N ARG A 122 12.57 -8.99 -7.76
CA ARG A 122 13.53 -9.59 -8.70
C ARG A 122 12.86 -10.46 -9.75
N GLU A 123 11.81 -11.19 -9.37
CA GLU A 123 11.01 -12.00 -10.28
C GLU A 123 10.29 -11.11 -11.30
N LEU A 124 9.66 -10.02 -10.87
CA LEU A 124 9.05 -9.03 -11.77
C LEU A 124 10.07 -8.43 -12.74
N LEU A 125 11.26 -8.06 -12.27
CA LEU A 125 12.32 -7.48 -13.12
C LEU A 125 12.92 -8.46 -14.13
N ALA A 126 12.69 -9.76 -13.97
CA ALA A 126 13.15 -10.80 -14.88
C ALA A 126 12.11 -11.17 -15.95
N ARG A 127 10.91 -10.57 -15.91
CA ARG A 127 9.82 -10.79 -16.88
C ARG A 127 9.99 -9.95 -18.14
#